data_AF-A0A2W1BQ77-F1
#
_entry.id   AF-A0A2W1BQ77-F1
#
_cell.length_a   1.000
_cell.length_b   1.000
_cell.length_c   1.000
_cell.angle_alpha   90.00
_cell.angle_beta   90.00
_cell.angle_gamma   90.00
#
_symmetry.space_group_name_H-M   'P 1'
#
loop_
_entity.id
_entity.type
_entity.pdbx_description
1 polymer ?
#
loop_
_entity_poly.entity_id
_entity_poly.type
_entity_poly.pdbx_seq_one_letter_code
_entity_poly.pdbx_strand_id
1 'polypeptide(L)'
;MLEVINGFLLVYFVILCTLSVLVPQLVKPIAACFSRPSNEERTIWSQILKLKSEQKSISMKDEFAAYSKIQRKINKLESQLKDDSQTRIGKNIAVKGTIQLALQIGVGVTTLLSVIWFRREPIVALKGDLFPLTTMLRYPSDMPNAISTHVWVLISNVSIRTLLKPIIS
;
A
#
# COMPACT_ATOMS: atom_id res chain seq x y z
N MET A 1 -21.47 -9.82 29.41
CA MET A 1 -20.52 -10.85 28.94
C MET A 1 -20.84 -11.15 27.48
N LEU A 2 -19.85 -11.07 26.59
CA LEU A 2 -20.02 -11.38 25.17
C LEU A 2 -20.10 -12.91 25.01
N GLU A 3 -21.12 -13.43 24.34
CA GLU A 3 -21.23 -14.85 24.01
C GLU A 3 -20.86 -15.04 22.54
N VAL A 4 -19.84 -15.85 22.30
CA VAL A 4 -19.40 -16.19 20.94
C VAL A 4 -20.28 -17.33 20.44
N ILE A 5 -21.10 -17.04 19.44
CA ILE A 5 -21.98 -18.04 18.82
C ILE A 5 -21.20 -18.80 17.75
N ASN A 6 -20.45 -18.06 16.92
CA ASN A 6 -19.77 -18.61 15.76
C ASN A 6 -18.30 -18.16 15.72
N GLY A 7 -17.46 -18.84 16.50
CA GLY A 7 -16.04 -18.48 16.67
C GLY A 7 -15.22 -18.58 15.38
N PHE A 8 -15.56 -19.51 14.49
CA PHE A 8 -14.90 -19.65 13.19
C PHE A 8 -15.10 -18.40 12.32
N LEU A 9 -16.34 -17.93 12.19
CA LEU A 9 -16.65 -16.72 11.43
C LEU A 9 -16.00 -15.48 12.04
N LEU A 10 -15.96 -15.40 13.37
CA LEU A 10 -15.28 -14.33 14.09
C LEU A 10 -13.82 -14.22 13.64
N VAL A 11 -13.07 -15.32 13.75
CA VAL A 11 -11.65 -15.37 13.38
C VAL A 11 -11.47 -15.09 11.88
N TYR A 12 -12.32 -15.68 11.03
CA TYR A 12 -12.29 -15.48 9.58
C TYR A 12 -12.43 -14.00 9.19
N PHE A 13 -13.43 -13.29 9.72
CA PHE A 13 -13.63 -11.87 9.40
C PHE A 13 -12.54 -10.96 9.98
N VAL A 14 -12.01 -11.28 11.16
CA VAL A 14 -10.87 -10.55 11.74
C VAL A 14 -9.62 -10.70 10.86
N ILE A 15 -9.34 -11.92 10.37
CA ILE A 15 -8.24 -12.17 9.43
C ILE A 15 -8.45 -11.38 8.13
N LEU A 16 -9.64 -11.43 7.53
CA LEU A 16 -9.95 -10.66 6.31
C LEU A 16 -9.79 -9.15 6.51
N CYS A 17 -10.30 -8.61 7.62
CA CYS A 17 -10.17 -7.19 7.93
C CYS A 17 -8.71 -6.80 8.12
N THR A 18 -7.92 -7.63 8.81
CA THR A 18 -6.49 -7.42 9.02
C THR A 18 -5.73 -7.46 7.70
N LEU A 19 -6.03 -8.43 6.84
CA LEU A 19 -5.45 -8.54 5.50
C LEU A 19 -5.73 -7.26 4.68
N SER A 20 -6.96 -6.75 4.72
CA SER A 20 -7.37 -5.53 4.00
C SER A 20 -6.58 -4.27 4.41
N VAL A 21 -6.04 -4.25 5.63
CA VAL A 21 -5.23 -3.16 6.18
C VAL A 21 -3.74 -3.37 5.86
N LEU A 22 -3.30 -4.63 5.76
CA LEU A 22 -1.92 -5.00 5.44
C LEU A 22 -1.60 -4.94 3.93
N VAL A 23 -2.61 -4.95 3.03
CA VAL A 23 -2.40 -4.87 1.57
C VAL A 23 -1.39 -3.78 1.17
N PRO A 24 -1.52 -2.50 1.60
CA PRO A 24 -0.59 -1.46 1.20
C PRO A 24 0.85 -1.70 1.67
N GLN A 25 1.05 -2.41 2.79
CA GLN A 25 2.37 -2.76 3.30
C GLN A 25 3.02 -3.88 2.47
N LEU A 26 2.23 -4.82 1.95
CA LEU A 26 2.71 -5.87 1.04
C LEU A 26 3.09 -5.32 -0.35
N VAL A 27 2.43 -4.25 -0.81
CA VAL A 27 2.77 -3.63 -2.11
C VAL A 27 4.12 -2.88 -2.06
N LYS A 28 4.51 -2.31 -0.89
CA LYS A 28 5.79 -1.59 -0.74
C LYS A 28 7.02 -2.40 -1.20
N PRO A 29 7.28 -3.62 -0.71
CA PRO A 29 8.43 -4.42 -1.12
C PRO A 29 8.36 -4.85 -2.59
N ILE A 30 7.16 -5.16 -3.09
CA ILE A 30 6.95 -5.53 -4.50
C ILE A 30 7.31 -4.34 -5.41
N ALA A 31 6.82 -3.15 -5.07
CA ALA A 31 7.14 -1.91 -5.80
C ALA A 31 8.64 -1.55 -5.69
N ALA A 32 9.26 -1.76 -4.53
CA ALA A 32 10.69 -1.54 -4.33
C ALA A 32 11.55 -2.49 -5.17
N CYS A 33 11.12 -3.75 -5.35
CA CYS A 33 11.78 -4.71 -6.22
C CYS A 33 11.77 -4.25 -7.69
N PHE A 34 10.61 -3.79 -8.17
CA PHE A 34 10.44 -3.29 -9.54
C PHE A 34 11.13 -1.94 -9.80
N SER A 35 11.39 -1.15 -8.76
CA SER A 35 11.98 0.19 -8.86
C SER A 35 13.52 0.21 -8.81
N ARG A 36 14.17 -0.95 -8.80
CA ARG A 36 15.64 -1.00 -8.75
C ARG A 36 16.23 -0.26 -9.96
N PRO A 37 17.23 0.62 -9.75
CA PRO A 37 17.93 1.29 -10.84
C PRO A 37 18.45 0.27 -11.85
N SER A 38 18.20 0.52 -13.14
CA SER A 38 18.78 -0.29 -14.20
C SER A 38 20.30 -0.27 -14.12
N ASN A 39 20.95 -1.33 -14.59
CA ASN A 39 22.41 -1.33 -14.77
C ASN A 39 22.86 -0.17 -15.67
N GLU A 40 22.02 0.28 -16.61
CA GLU A 40 22.29 1.42 -17.49
C GLU A 40 22.38 2.76 -16.74
N GLU A 41 21.51 3.00 -15.75
CA GLU A 41 21.59 4.24 -14.95
C GLU A 41 22.89 4.28 -14.13
N ARG A 42 23.34 3.12 -13.64
CA ARG A 42 24.61 2.99 -12.91
C ARG A 42 25.80 3.25 -13.83
N THR A 43 25.77 2.78 -15.07
CA THR A 43 26.84 3.05 -16.03
C THR A 43 26.88 4.52 -16.42
N ILE A 44 25.74 5.17 -16.69
CA ILE A 44 25.66 6.61 -16.96
C ILE A 44 26.20 7.41 -15.76
N TRP A 45 25.82 7.06 -14.53
CA TRP A 45 26.35 7.71 -13.34
C TRP A 45 27.88 7.58 -13.22
N SER A 46 28.42 6.38 -13.50
CA SER A 46 29.87 6.16 -13.52
C SER A 46 30.58 6.99 -14.59
N GLN A 47 29.94 7.21 -15.74
CA GLN A 47 30.47 8.06 -16.81
C GLN A 47 30.48 9.54 -16.41
N ILE A 48 29.43 10.02 -15.73
CA ILE A 48 29.39 11.39 -15.18
C ILE A 48 30.53 11.59 -14.18
N LEU A 49 30.76 10.63 -13.28
CA LEU A 49 31.87 10.70 -12.31
C LEU A 49 33.24 10.74 -13.00
N LYS A 50 33.45 9.91 -14.02
CA LYS A 50 34.68 9.93 -14.83
C LYS A 50 34.88 11.28 -15.52
N LEU A 51 33.85 11.81 -16.21
CA LEU A 51 33.94 13.10 -16.87
C LEU A 51 34.15 14.26 -15.88
N LYS A 52 33.57 14.21 -14.68
CA LYS A 52 33.84 15.20 -13.61
C LYS A 52 35.28 15.11 -13.10
N SER A 53 35.88 13.92 -13.05
CA SER A 53 37.30 13.78 -12.71
C SER A 53 38.22 14.34 -13.80
N GLU A 54 37.92 14.07 -15.08
CA GLU A 54 38.66 14.59 -16.23
C GLU A 54 38.53 16.12 -16.34
N GLN A 55 37.36 16.67 -16.02
CA GLN A 55 37.14 18.11 -16.00
C GLN A 55 38.00 18.83 -14.95
N LYS A 56 38.26 18.21 -13.79
CA LYS A 56 39.10 18.80 -12.73
C LYS A 56 40.57 18.95 -13.12
N SER A 57 41.06 18.11 -14.04
CA SER A 57 42.43 18.22 -14.56
C SER A 57 42.61 19.33 -15.61
N ILE A 58 41.52 19.94 -16.09
CA ILE A 58 41.56 20.96 -17.14
C ILE A 58 41.45 22.36 -16.51
N SER A 59 42.38 23.26 -16.86
CA SER A 59 42.32 24.66 -16.43
C SER A 59 41.14 25.36 -17.13
N MET A 60 40.16 25.81 -16.34
CA MET A 60 39.00 26.53 -16.86
C MET A 60 39.38 27.87 -17.53
N LYS A 61 40.49 28.48 -17.11
CA LYS A 61 40.99 29.76 -17.62
C LYS A 61 41.76 29.61 -18.93
N ASP A 62 42.62 28.60 -19.01
CA ASP A 62 43.56 28.45 -20.14
C ASP A 62 42.99 27.54 -21.24
N GLU A 63 42.18 26.54 -20.86
CA GLU A 63 41.62 25.53 -21.75
C GLU A 63 40.07 25.54 -21.76
N PHE A 64 39.50 26.75 -21.75
CA PHE A 64 38.04 26.95 -21.67
C PHE A 64 37.23 26.16 -22.71
N ALA A 65 37.74 26.01 -23.94
CA ALA A 65 37.08 25.25 -25.00
C ALA A 65 36.99 23.74 -24.66
N ALA A 66 38.07 23.16 -24.14
CA ALA A 66 38.10 21.77 -23.71
C ALA A 66 37.21 21.55 -22.49
N TYR A 67 37.30 22.44 -21.49
CA TYR A 67 36.43 22.45 -20.31
C TYR A 67 34.95 22.50 -20.70
N SER A 68 34.58 23.43 -21.58
CA SER A 68 33.20 23.61 -22.06
C SER A 68 32.67 22.39 -22.81
N LYS A 69 33.53 21.69 -23.56
CA LYS A 69 33.14 20.46 -24.28
C LYS A 69 32.81 19.33 -23.30
N ILE A 70 33.60 19.17 -22.23
CA ILE A 70 33.32 18.19 -21.16
C ILE A 70 32.07 18.59 -20.39
N GLN A 71 31.91 19.87 -20.03
CA GLN A 71 30.71 20.36 -19.34
C GLN A 71 29.43 20.05 -20.15
N ARG A 72 29.44 20.25 -21.47
CA ARG A 72 28.28 19.91 -22.33
C ARG A 72 27.98 18.40 -22.32
N LYS A 73 29.00 17.54 -22.31
CA LYS A 73 28.81 16.08 -22.19
C LYS A 73 28.21 15.71 -20.83
N ILE A 74 28.70 16.30 -19.73
CA ILE A 74 28.17 16.11 -18.39
C ILE A 74 26.69 16.53 -18.34
N ASN A 75 26.37 17.74 -18.81
CA ASN A 75 25.00 18.25 -18.81
C ASN A 75 24.05 17.35 -19.63
N LYS A 76 24.53 16.80 -20.75
CA LYS A 76 23.74 15.86 -21.57
C LYS A 76 23.42 14.56 -20.80
N LEU A 77 24.42 13.96 -20.15
CA LEU A 77 24.23 12.75 -19.36
C LEU A 77 23.40 12.99 -18.08
N GLU A 78 23.57 14.14 -17.43
CA GLU A 78 22.74 14.53 -16.28
C GLU A 78 21.28 14.74 -16.68
N SER A 79 21.01 15.34 -17.85
CA SER A 79 19.65 15.46 -18.40
C SER A 79 19.04 14.09 -18.66
N GLN A 80 19.77 13.18 -19.31
CA GLN A 80 19.31 11.83 -19.58
C GLN A 80 18.97 11.08 -18.29
N LEU A 81 19.85 11.14 -17.29
CA LEU A 81 19.62 10.49 -15.99
C LEU A 81 18.38 11.06 -15.27
N LYS A 82 18.13 12.36 -15.40
CA LYS A 82 16.95 13.01 -14.83
C LYS A 82 15.65 12.53 -15.50
N ASP A 83 15.64 12.45 -16.82
CA ASP A 83 14.48 11.99 -17.61
C ASP A 83 14.18 10.51 -17.32
N ASP A 84 15.22 9.67 -17.26
CA ASP A 84 15.11 8.26 -16.88
C ASP A 84 14.55 8.11 -15.46
N SER A 85 15.04 8.93 -14.52
CA SER A 85 14.55 8.92 -13.14
C SER A 85 13.09 9.37 -13.03
N GLN A 86 12.66 10.39 -13.77
CA GLN A 86 11.26 10.84 -13.79
C GLN A 86 10.35 9.76 -14.37
N THR A 87 10.78 9.13 -15.47
CA THR A 87 10.06 8.03 -16.11
C THR A 87 9.92 6.84 -15.16
N ARG A 88 10.98 6.50 -14.42
CA ARG A 88 10.95 5.43 -13.40
C ARG A 88 10.00 5.74 -12.26
N ILE A 89 10.02 6.96 -11.74
CA ILE A 89 9.09 7.39 -10.68
C ILE A 89 7.64 7.29 -11.17
N GLY A 90 7.35 7.77 -12.39
CA GLY A 90 6.02 7.67 -12.98
C GLY A 90 5.55 6.22 -13.16
N LYS A 91 6.41 5.35 -13.71
CA LYS A 91 6.13 3.91 -13.86
C LYS A 91 5.90 3.23 -12.51
N ASN A 92 6.73 3.54 -11.51
CA ASN A 92 6.58 2.96 -10.17
C ASN A 92 5.26 3.39 -9.50
N ILE A 93 4.88 4.67 -9.62
CA ILE A 93 3.59 5.14 -9.09
C ILE A 93 2.43 4.43 -9.79
N ALA A 94 2.47 4.31 -11.12
CA ALA A 94 1.45 3.60 -11.89
C ALA A 94 1.35 2.12 -11.50
N VAL A 95 2.47 1.41 -11.42
CA VAL A 95 2.52 -0.02 -11.04
C VAL A 95 2.05 -0.21 -9.60
N LYS A 96 2.56 0.57 -8.65
CA LYS A 96 2.17 0.51 -7.24
C LYS A 96 0.67 0.79 -7.08
N GLY A 97 0.16 1.82 -7.75
CA GLY A 97 -1.26 2.19 -7.72
C GLY A 97 -2.15 1.07 -8.26
N THR A 98 -1.80 0.50 -9.42
CA THR A 98 -2.56 -0.58 -10.04
C THR A 98 -2.58 -1.84 -9.19
N ILE A 99 -1.43 -2.28 -8.68
CA ILE A 99 -1.33 -3.48 -7.82
C ILE A 99 -2.12 -3.26 -6.51
N GLN A 100 -1.94 -2.10 -5.87
CA GLN A 100 -2.66 -1.78 -4.65
C GLN A 100 -4.17 -1.76 -4.88
N LEU A 101 -4.63 -1.14 -5.96
CA LEU A 101 -6.06 -1.09 -6.30
C LEU A 101 -6.61 -2.49 -6.56
N ALA A 102 -5.93 -3.30 -7.37
CA ALA A 102 -6.35 -4.66 -7.70
C ALA A 102 -6.49 -5.55 -6.45
N LEU A 103 -5.49 -5.53 -5.56
CA LEU A 103 -5.52 -6.30 -4.31
C LEU A 103 -6.60 -5.80 -3.35
N GLN A 104 -6.77 -4.47 -3.23
CA GLN A 104 -7.79 -3.88 -2.36
C GLN A 104 -9.21 -4.25 -2.84
N ILE A 105 -9.45 -4.19 -4.15
CA ILE A 105 -10.72 -4.61 -4.76
C ILE A 105 -10.94 -6.10 -4.50
N GLY A 106 -9.94 -6.95 -4.74
CA GLY A 106 -10.04 -8.40 -4.51
C GLY A 106 -10.47 -8.73 -3.08
N VAL A 107 -9.76 -8.20 -2.07
CA VAL A 107 -10.10 -8.41 -0.65
C VAL A 107 -11.47 -7.82 -0.31
N GLY A 108 -11.80 -6.65 -0.85
CA GLY A 108 -13.10 -6.01 -0.66
C GLY A 108 -14.26 -6.85 -1.19
N VAL A 109 -14.13 -7.39 -2.41
CA VAL A 109 -15.12 -8.26 -3.05
C VAL A 109 -15.26 -9.56 -2.26
N THR A 110 -14.16 -10.22 -1.88
CA THR A 110 -14.21 -11.42 -1.04
C THR A 110 -14.91 -11.17 0.29
N THR A 111 -14.65 -10.01 0.91
CA THR A 111 -15.31 -9.62 2.16
C THR A 111 -16.81 -9.39 1.95
N LEU A 112 -17.20 -8.67 0.90
CA LEU A 112 -18.61 -8.42 0.56
C LEU A 112 -19.38 -9.71 0.29
N LEU A 113 -18.82 -10.62 -0.53
CA LEU A 113 -19.42 -11.92 -0.81
C LEU A 113 -19.58 -12.74 0.48
N SER A 114 -18.56 -12.74 1.33
CA SER A 114 -18.61 -13.44 2.63
C SER A 114 -19.71 -12.87 3.54
N VAL A 115 -19.84 -11.55 3.62
CA VAL A 115 -20.88 -10.88 4.44
C VAL A 115 -22.28 -11.22 3.92
N ILE A 116 -22.47 -11.26 2.59
CA ILE A 116 -23.76 -11.60 1.99
C ILE A 116 -24.12 -13.06 2.26
N TRP A 117 -23.15 -13.98 2.14
CA TRP A 117 -23.35 -15.41 2.35
C TRP A 117 -23.70 -15.73 3.80
N PHE A 118 -22.94 -15.18 4.75
CA PHE A 118 -23.11 -15.41 6.19
C PHE A 118 -23.99 -14.36 6.87
N ARG A 119 -24.87 -13.67 6.11
CA ARG A 119 -25.66 -12.55 6.64
C ARG A 119 -26.61 -12.93 7.77
N ARG A 120 -27.08 -14.18 7.79
CA ARG A 120 -28.06 -14.69 8.78
C ARG A 120 -27.41 -15.39 9.97
N GLU A 121 -26.09 -15.58 9.95
CA GLU A 121 -25.36 -16.24 11.04
C GLU A 121 -24.82 -15.19 12.01
N PRO A 122 -25.45 -15.00 13.18
CA PRO A 122 -24.94 -14.07 14.18
C PRO A 122 -23.60 -14.57 14.74
N ILE A 123 -22.63 -13.66 14.87
CA ILE A 123 -21.27 -14.02 15.29
C ILE A 123 -21.15 -13.98 16.81
N VAL A 124 -21.70 -12.92 17.43
CA VAL A 124 -21.65 -12.69 18.87
C VAL A 124 -23.00 -12.21 19.38
N ALA A 125 -23.34 -12.58 20.61
CA ALA A 125 -24.49 -12.07 21.34
C ALA A 125 -24.06 -11.37 22.62
N LEU A 126 -24.80 -10.34 23.02
CA LEU A 126 -24.59 -9.61 24.26
C LEU A 126 -25.63 -10.03 25.31
N LYS A 127 -25.17 -10.35 26.52
CA LYS A 127 -26.01 -10.68 27.68
C LYS A 127 -26.75 -9.49 28.32
N GLY A 128 -26.96 -8.38 27.62
CA GLY A 128 -27.60 -7.17 28.15
C GLY A 128 -28.64 -6.60 27.20
N ASP A 129 -29.60 -5.84 27.75
CA ASP A 129 -30.57 -5.11 26.94
C ASP A 129 -29.92 -3.85 26.36
N LEU A 130 -29.83 -3.79 25.03
CA LEU A 130 -29.18 -2.71 24.28
C LEU A 130 -30.22 -1.77 23.65
N PHE A 131 -31.44 -1.74 24.19
CA PHE A 131 -32.51 -0.88 23.69
C PHE A 131 -32.07 0.60 23.70
N PRO A 132 -32.25 1.36 22.59
CA PRO A 132 -32.96 1.03 21.36
C PRO A 132 -32.07 0.52 20.20
N LEU A 133 -30.75 0.38 20.39
CA LEU A 133 -29.80 0.03 19.34
C LEU A 133 -29.89 -1.44 18.91
N THR A 134 -30.57 -2.29 19.68
CA THR A 134 -30.79 -3.73 19.39
C THR A 134 -31.28 -3.97 17.96
N THR A 135 -32.22 -3.17 17.46
CA THR A 135 -32.78 -3.34 16.11
C THR A 135 -31.74 -3.14 15.01
N MET A 136 -30.86 -2.14 15.16
CA MET A 136 -29.79 -1.84 14.20
C MET A 136 -28.64 -2.85 14.28
N LEU A 137 -28.26 -3.25 15.50
CA LEU A 137 -27.17 -4.21 15.73
C LEU A 137 -27.52 -5.62 15.24
N ARG A 138 -28.78 -6.00 15.36
CA ARG A 138 -29.27 -7.35 15.09
C ARG A 138 -29.56 -7.61 13.62
N TYR A 139 -30.07 -6.64 12.87
CA TYR A 139 -30.48 -6.83 11.48
C TYR A 139 -29.34 -7.48 10.66
N PRO A 140 -29.56 -8.50 9.81
CA PRO A 140 -30.82 -9.17 9.48
C PRO A 140 -31.03 -10.47 10.29
N SER A 141 -30.30 -10.69 11.38
CA SER A 141 -30.49 -11.86 12.24
C SER A 141 -31.79 -11.71 13.05
N ASP A 142 -32.39 -12.83 13.44
CA ASP A 142 -33.60 -12.81 14.27
C ASP A 142 -33.27 -12.91 15.77
N MET A 143 -32.03 -13.27 16.14
CA MET A 143 -31.64 -13.49 17.53
C MET A 143 -31.54 -12.20 18.35
N PRO A 144 -32.25 -12.10 19.50
CA PRO A 144 -32.21 -10.91 20.35
C PRO A 144 -30.79 -10.66 20.87
N ASN A 145 -30.39 -9.38 20.91
CA ASN A 145 -29.06 -8.93 21.36
C ASN A 145 -27.85 -9.51 20.59
N ALA A 146 -28.08 -10.07 19.39
CA ALA A 146 -27.01 -10.49 18.50
C ALA A 146 -26.40 -9.31 17.74
N ILE A 147 -25.10 -9.38 17.45
CA ILE A 147 -24.42 -8.52 16.48
C ILE A 147 -24.40 -9.25 15.14
N SER A 148 -24.92 -8.59 14.12
CA SER A 148 -24.90 -9.09 12.77
C SER A 148 -23.50 -9.11 12.16
N THR A 149 -23.32 -9.97 11.16
CA THR A 149 -22.06 -10.13 10.43
C THR A 149 -21.52 -8.81 9.87
N HIS A 150 -22.39 -7.94 9.35
CA HIS A 150 -21.96 -6.67 8.76
C HIS A 150 -21.54 -5.65 9.82
N VAL A 151 -22.25 -5.56 10.95
CA VAL A 151 -21.85 -4.65 12.04
C VAL A 151 -20.53 -5.12 12.65
N TRP A 152 -20.36 -6.44 12.82
CA TRP A 152 -19.10 -7.00 13.28
C TRP A 152 -17.92 -6.69 12.36
N VAL A 153 -18.10 -6.83 11.05
CA VAL A 153 -17.06 -6.49 10.05
C VAL A 153 -16.73 -5.01 10.08
N LEU A 154 -17.72 -4.12 10.20
CA LEU A 154 -17.49 -2.67 10.29
C LEU A 154 -16.68 -2.32 11.54
N ILE A 155 -17.11 -2.82 12.71
CA ILE A 155 -16.40 -2.60 13.98
C ILE A 155 -14.97 -3.12 13.88
N SER A 156 -14.80 -4.38 13.44
CA SER A 156 -13.49 -5.01 13.31
C SER A 156 -12.58 -4.20 12.39
N ASN A 157 -13.06 -3.77 11.22
CA ASN A 157 -12.27 -3.01 10.27
C ASN A 157 -11.85 -1.64 10.82
N VAL A 158 -12.76 -0.92 11.49
CA VAL A 158 -12.46 0.38 12.13
C VAL A 158 -11.47 0.22 13.30
N SER A 159 -11.69 -0.78 14.15
CA SER A 159 -10.81 -1.08 15.29
C SER A 159 -9.42 -1.47 14.81
N ILE A 160 -9.31 -2.41 13.87
CA ILE A 160 -8.05 -2.88 13.29
C ILE A 160 -7.31 -1.70 12.63
N ARG A 161 -7.99 -0.85 11.85
CA ARG A 161 -7.36 0.34 11.25
C ARG A 161 -6.83 1.30 12.31
N THR A 162 -7.60 1.58 13.34
CA THR A 162 -7.19 2.48 14.42
C THR A 162 -5.99 1.92 15.19
N LEU A 163 -6.00 0.62 15.48
CA LEU A 163 -4.91 -0.07 16.20
C LEU A 163 -3.63 -0.18 15.37
N LEU A 164 -3.74 -0.45 14.07
CA LEU A 164 -2.58 -0.62 13.19
C LEU A 164 -2.06 0.70 12.60
N LYS A 165 -2.84 1.78 12.65
CA LYS A 165 -2.40 3.11 12.20
C LYS A 165 -1.01 3.52 12.72
N PRO A 166 -0.68 3.43 14.03
CA PRO A 166 0.65 3.77 14.53
C PRO A 166 1.77 2.85 14.06
N ILE A 167 1.46 1.61 13.67
CA ILE A 167 2.44 0.62 13.20
C ILE A 167 2.73 0.78 11.70
N ILE A 168 1.73 1.25 10.95
CA ILE A 168 1.71 1.32 9.48
C ILE A 168 2.11 2.71 8.96
N SER A 169 1.91 3.76 9.78
CA SER A 169 2.33 5.15 9.52
C SER A 169 3.83 5.32 9.55
#